data_AF-H1VV62-F1
#
_entry.id   AF-H1VV62-F1
#
_cell.length_a   1.000
_cell.length_b   1.000
_cell.length_c   1.000
_cell.angle_alpha   90.00
_cell.angle_beta   90.00
_cell.angle_gamma   90.00
#
_symmetry.space_group_name_H-M   'P 1'
#
loop_
_entity.id
_entity.type
_entity.pdbx_description
1 polymer ?
#
loop_
_entity_poly.entity_id
_entity_poly.type
_entity_poly.pdbx_seq_one_letter_code
_entity_poly.pdbx_strand_id
1 'polypeptide(L)' 'MASLFTNSLTRLGAAGKLCTAMGIRMVTNTQIVNLAANGGFDALFIDLEHSTLSIQDASSHCIAGIQLGITPF' A
#
# COMPACT_ATOMS: atom_id res chain seq x y z
N MET A 1 1.18 -3.23 22.39
CA MET A 1 0.12 -4.23 22.11
C MET A 1 0.12 -4.44 20.61
N ALA A 2 0.42 -5.63 20.10
CA ALA A 2 0.50 -5.87 18.65
C ALA A 2 -0.92 -6.04 18.08
N SER A 3 -1.33 -5.16 17.17
CA SER A 3 -2.57 -5.29 16.42
C SER A 3 -2.35 -6.16 15.18
N LEU A 4 -3.23 -7.14 14.95
CA LEU A 4 -3.22 -7.95 13.73
C LEU A 4 -3.93 -7.16 12.62
N PHE A 5 -3.22 -6.91 11.53
CA PHE A 5 -3.78 -6.28 10.33
C PHE A 5 -4.02 -7.32 9.23
N THR A 6 -5.08 -7.10 8.44
CA THR A 6 -5.43 -8.01 7.33
C THR A 6 -4.65 -7.64 6.08
N ASN A 7 -4.06 -8.62 5.42
CA ASN A 7 -3.50 -8.46 4.08
C ASN A 7 -4.61 -8.65 3.04
N SER A 8 -4.95 -7.58 2.32
CA SER A 8 -6.01 -7.56 1.32
C SER A 8 -5.67 -8.40 0.08
N LEU A 9 -4.41 -8.45 -0.33
CA LEU A 9 -3.95 -9.27 -1.47
C LEU A 9 -4.20 -10.76 -1.21
N THR A 10 -3.80 -11.25 -0.04
CA THR A 10 -3.99 -12.67 0.32
C THR A 10 -5.47 -13.00 0.51
N ARG A 11 -6.23 -12.11 1.18
CA ARG A 11 -7.67 -12.29 1.41
C ARG A 11 -8.47 -12.32 0.11
N LEU A 12 -8.23 -11.38 -0.80
CA LEU A 12 -8.97 -11.29 -2.08
C LEU A 12 -8.52 -12.38 -3.06
N GLY A 13 -7.22 -12.65 -3.13
CA GLY A 13 -6.67 -13.73 -3.94
C GLY A 13 -7.22 -15.10 -3.53
N ALA A 14 -7.27 -15.41 -2.23
CA ALA A 14 -7.85 -16.65 -1.72
C ALA A 14 -9.36 -16.77 -2.02
N ALA A 15 -10.06 -15.64 -2.15
CA ALA A 15 -11.47 -15.60 -2.51
C ALA A 15 -11.72 -15.59 -4.03
N GLY A 16 -10.68 -15.63 -4.86
CA GLY A 16 -10.81 -15.53 -6.32
C GLY A 16 -11.36 -14.18 -6.81
N LYS A 17 -11.20 -13.12 -6.01
CA LYS A 17 -11.71 -11.78 -6.33
C LYS A 17 -10.62 -10.93 -6.98
N LEU A 18 -11.05 -9.97 -7.81
CA LEU A 18 -10.17 -8.94 -8.33
C LEU A 18 -9.56 -8.15 -7.16
N CYS A 19 -8.26 -7.92 -7.23
CA CYS A 19 -7.53 -7.06 -6.31
C CYS A 19 -6.81 -5.98 -7.12
N THR A 20 -7.05 -4.73 -6.77
CA THR A 20 -6.51 -3.55 -7.48
C THR A 20 -5.43 -2.89 -6.64
N ALA A 21 -4.34 -2.48 -7.28
CA ALA A 21 -3.23 -1.80 -6.62
C ALA A 21 -2.93 -0.46 -7.29
N MET A 22 -2.61 0.56 -6.48
CA MET A 22 -2.05 1.81 -6.97
C MET A 22 -0.52 1.75 -6.90
N GLY A 23 0.14 1.91 -8.05
CA GLY A 23 1.60 1.99 -8.12
C GLY A 23 2.13 3.40 -7.83
N ILE A 24 3.15 3.50 -6.97
CA ILE A 24 3.84 4.75 -6.66
C ILE A 24 5.35 4.63 -6.91
N ARG A 25 5.95 5.70 -7.47
CA ARG A 25 7.37 5.75 -7.87
C ARG A 25 8.07 7.10 -7.65
N MET A 26 7.33 8.14 -7.27
CA MET A 26 7.88 9.51 -7.20
C MET A 26 7.35 10.31 -6.02
N VAL A 27 6.17 9.96 -5.49
CA VAL A 27 5.54 10.73 -4.40
C VAL A 27 6.07 10.22 -3.07
N THR A 28 6.92 11.01 -2.41
CA THR A 28 7.48 10.70 -1.08
C THR A 28 6.49 11.00 0.05
N ASN A 29 5.50 11.87 -0.21
CA ASN A 29 4.50 12.25 0.78
C ASN A 29 3.42 11.17 0.95
N THR A 30 3.21 10.71 2.19
CA THR A 30 2.25 9.66 2.57
C THR A 30 0.78 10.01 2.31
N GLN A 31 0.45 11.27 1.98
CA GLN A 31 -0.90 11.64 1.52
C GLN A 31 -1.32 10.87 0.25
N ILE A 32 -0.39 10.37 -0.57
CA ILE A 32 -0.71 9.50 -1.71
C ILE A 32 -1.41 8.21 -1.28
N VAL A 33 -1.13 7.71 -0.08
CA VAL A 33 -1.76 6.52 0.48
C VAL A 33 -3.23 6.81 0.84
N ASN A 34 -3.53 8.01 1.32
CA ASN A 34 -4.91 8.46 1.54
C ASN A 34 -5.67 8.53 0.21
N LEU A 35 -5.02 8.98 -0.87
CA LEU A 35 -5.60 8.95 -2.22
C LEU A 35 -5.90 7.52 -2.66
N ALA A 36 -4.98 6.57 -2.44
CA ALA A 36 -5.21 5.17 -2.76
C ALA A 36 -6.41 4.59 -1.98
N ALA A 37 -6.48 4.85 -0.67
CA ALA A 37 -7.58 4.39 0.18
C ALA A 37 -8.93 4.99 -0.26
N ASN A 38 -9.00 6.30 -0.47
CA ASN A 38 -10.23 6.97 -0.92
C ASN A 38 -10.62 6.60 -2.35
N GLY A 39 -9.65 6.22 -3.18
CA GLY A 39 -9.87 5.69 -4.52
C GLY A 39 -10.39 4.26 -4.56
N GLY A 40 -10.48 3.58 -3.42
CA GLY A 40 -10.98 2.21 -3.32
C GLY A 40 -9.99 1.14 -3.79
N PHE A 41 -8.69 1.45 -3.83
CA PHE A 41 -7.66 0.45 -4.11
C PHE A 41 -7.51 -0.50 -2.92
N ASP A 42 -7.12 -1.75 -3.19
CA ASP A 42 -6.94 -2.77 -2.15
C ASP A 42 -5.51 -2.81 -1.60
N ALA A 43 -4.55 -2.36 -2.41
CA ALA A 43 -3.12 -2.43 -2.14
C ALA A 43 -2.36 -1.23 -2.73
N LEU A 44 -1.14 -1.02 -2.21
CA LEU A 44 -0.20 0.01 -2.66
C LEU A 44 1.07 -0.69 -3.15
N PHE A 45 1.35 -0.59 -4.44
CA PHE A 45 2.59 -1.09 -5.01
C PHE A 45 3.67 -0.01 -4.89
N ILE A 46 4.68 -0.27 -4.06
CA ILE A 46 5.80 0.64 -3.84
C ILE A 46 6.95 0.20 -4.71
N ASP A 47 7.03 0.78 -5.91
CA ASP A 47 8.11 0.51 -6.84
C ASP A 47 9.41 1.08 -6.28
N LEU A 48 10.35 0.20 -5.92
CA LEU A 48 11.71 0.56 -5.51
C LEU A 48 12.76 0.27 -6.59
N GLU A 49 12.37 -0.40 -7.68
CA GLU A 49 13.29 -0.79 -8.77
C GLU A 49 13.43 0.32 -9.82
N HIS A 50 12.36 1.07 -10.06
CA HIS A 50 12.27 2.11 -11.08
C HIS A 50 11.80 3.45 -10.50
N SER A 51 12.17 3.73 -9.25
CA SER A 51 11.79 4.95 -8.54
C SER A 51 12.96 5.72 -7.98
N THR A 52 12.66 6.93 -7.50
CA THR A 52 13.57 7.73 -6.68
C THR A 52 13.25 7.63 -5.19
N LEU A 53 12.39 6.68 -4.79
CA LEU A 53 11.98 6.53 -3.40
C LEU A 53 13.14 5.92 -2.60
N SER A 54 13.43 6.51 -1.45
CA SER A 54 14.33 5.89 -0.48
C SER A 54 13.59 4.78 0.29
N ILE A 55 14.36 3.90 0.95
CA ILE A 55 13.80 2.93 1.90
C ILE A 55 13.01 3.63 3.03
N GLN A 56 13.40 4.85 3.41
CA GLN A 56 12.69 5.63 4.41
C GLN A 56 11.34 6.11 3.90
N ASP A 57 11.24 6.51 2.62
CA ASP A 57 9.96 6.88 1.99
C ASP A 57 9.05 5.67 1.91
N ALA A 58 9.57 4.52 1.43
CA ALA A 58 8.83 3.27 1.38
C ALA A 58 8.32 2.83 2.76
N SER A 59 9.17 2.90 3.79
CA SER A 59 8.78 2.60 5.18
C SER A 59 7.64 3.50 5.66
N SER A 60 7.72 4.82 5.38
CA SER A 60 6.69 5.78 5.75
C SER A 60 5.35 5.50 5.04
N HIS A 61 5.41 5.13 3.76
CA HIS A 61 4.23 4.69 3.00
C HIS A 61 3.65 3.38 3.53
N CYS A 62 4.48 2.41 3.89
CA CYS A 62 4.04 1.15 4.49
C CYS A 62 3.29 1.38 5.81
N ILE A 63 3.81 2.25 6.69
CA ILE A 63 3.17 2.60 7.96
C ILE A 63 1.80 3.23 7.70
N ALA A 64 1.72 4.20 6.78
CA ALA A 64 0.46 4.83 6.40
C ALA A 64 -0.53 3.83 5.78
N GLY A 65 -0.05 2.92 4.92
CA GLY A 65 -0.86 1.89 4.28
C GLY A 65 -1.51 0.97 5.30
N ILE A 66 -0.70 0.42 6.22
CA ILE A 66 -1.17 -0.46 7.29
C ILE A 66 -2.22 0.24 8.16
N GLN A 67 -2.02 1.51 8.51
CA GLN A 67 -2.99 2.29 9.30
C GLN A 67 -4.33 2.49 8.57
N LEU A 68 -4.31 2.58 7.23
CA LEU A 68 -5.50 2.79 6.40
C LEU A 68 -6.11 1.46 5.87
N GLY A 69 -5.54 0.30 6.23
CA GLY A 69 -6.00 -1.00 5.74
C GLY A 69 -5.61 -1.31 4.29
N ILE A 70 -4.71 -0.51 3.71
CA ILE A 70 -4.14 -0.72 2.39
C ILE A 70 -2.90 -1.60 2.54
N THR A 71 -2.82 -2.70 1.80
CA THR A 71 -1.65 -3.59 1.87
C THR A 71 -0.48 -3.03 1.04
N PRO A 72 0.64 -2.61 1.64
CA PRO A 72 1.83 -2.24 0.88
C PRO A 72 2.59 -3.49 0.41
N PHE A 73 3.18 -3.44 -0.78
CA PHE A 73 4.09 -4.47 -1.31
C PHE A 73 5.09 -3.91 -2.31
#